data_AF-A0A959CD57-F1
#
_entry.id   AF-A0A959CD57-F1
#
_cell.length_a   1.000
_cell.length_b   1.000
_cell.length_c   1.000
_cell.angle_alpha   90.00
_cell.angle_beta   90.00
_cell.angle_gamma   90.00
#
_symmetry.space_group_name_H-M   'P 1'
#
loop_
_entity.id
_entity.type
_entity.pdbx_description
1 polymer ?
#
loop_
_entity_poly.entity_id
_entity_poly.type
_entity_poly.pdbx_seq_one_letter_code
_entity_poly.pdbx_strand_id
1 'polypeptide(L)'
;MYFDLYLKDDSYQAYLFSFFDAFEKWLGREKVWSGPARTSFLRFVQKCRQLARYYGDADFKPDKVKKLLDDERNVQALNWLNQKKEEILRLRTGGPAGK
;
A
#
# COMPACT_ATOMS: atom_id res chain seq x y z
N MET A 1 9.48 -5.14 1.91
CA MET A 1 9.74 -6.34 2.73
C MET A 1 8.45 -6.93 3.30
N TYR A 2 7.80 -6.36 4.32
CA TYR A 2 6.53 -6.95 4.84
C TYR A 2 5.37 -6.93 3.85
N PHE A 3 5.27 -5.88 3.02
CA PHE A 3 4.24 -5.82 1.99
C PHE A 3 4.41 -6.96 0.97
N ASP A 4 5.65 -7.14 0.49
CA ASP A 4 5.98 -8.18 -0.48
C ASP A 4 5.84 -9.59 0.09
N LEU A 5 6.15 -9.76 1.39
CA LEU A 5 5.92 -11.01 2.10
C LEU A 5 4.43 -11.30 2.21
N TYR A 6 3.61 -10.30 2.54
CA TYR A 6 2.16 -10.46 2.60
C TYR A 6 1.55 -10.87 1.25
N LEU A 7 2.02 -10.30 0.13
CA LEU A 7 1.55 -10.71 -1.20
C LEU A 7 1.91 -12.16 -1.58
N LYS A 8 2.86 -12.78 -0.86
CA LYS A 8 3.31 -14.16 -1.07
C LYS A 8 2.71 -15.13 -0.05
N ASP A 9 2.48 -14.65 1.17
CA ASP A 9 2.06 -15.44 2.33
C ASP A 9 1.20 -14.57 3.25
N ASP A 10 -0.08 -14.93 3.35
CA ASP A 10 -1.08 -14.21 4.13
C ASP A 10 -0.76 -14.16 5.64
N SER A 11 0.10 -15.04 6.16
CA SER A 11 0.50 -15.03 7.57
C SER A 11 1.22 -13.73 7.98
N TYR A 12 1.78 -12.99 7.02
CA TYR A 12 2.43 -11.70 7.26
C TYR A 12 1.45 -10.53 7.39
N GLN A 13 0.14 -10.74 7.19
CA GLN A 13 -0.88 -9.68 7.27
C GLN A 13 -0.79 -8.94 8.61
N ALA A 14 -0.84 -9.67 9.74
CA ALA A 14 -0.84 -9.06 11.06
C ALA A 14 0.41 -8.20 11.31
N TYR A 15 1.58 -8.67 10.87
CA TYR A 15 2.83 -7.93 10.97
C TYR A 15 2.82 -6.66 10.12
N LEU A 16 2.32 -6.74 8.88
CA LEU A 16 2.23 -5.58 7.99
C LEU A 16 1.31 -4.49 8.56
N PHE A 17 0.12 -4.87 9.04
CA PHE A 17 -0.83 -3.91 9.59
C PHE A 17 -0.35 -3.31 10.92
N SER A 18 0.36 -4.09 11.73
CA SER A 18 1.01 -3.60 12.95
C SER A 18 2.13 -2.61 12.62
N PHE A 19 2.93 -2.89 11.59
CA PHE A 19 3.95 -1.98 11.10
C PHE A 19 3.33 -0.65 10.63
N PHE A 20 2.25 -0.69 9.84
CA PHE A 20 1.57 0.54 9.41
C PHE A 20 1.08 1.38 10.59
N ASP A 21 0.47 0.77 11.60
CA ASP A 21 -0.01 1.48 12.79
C ASP A 21 1.15 2.11 13.59
N ALA A 22 2.21 1.35 13.83
CA ALA A 22 3.40 1.85 14.52
C ALA A 22 4.05 3.01 13.76
N PHE A 23 4.18 2.89 12.43
CA PHE A 23 4.80 3.90 11.59
C PHE A 23 3.96 5.18 11.49
N GLU A 24 2.64 5.07 11.35
CA GLU A 24 1.74 6.24 11.36
C GLU A 24 1.81 6.98 12.72
N LYS A 25 1.83 6.25 13.83
CA LYS A 25 2.01 6.82 15.18
C LYS A 25 3.37 7.50 15.34
N TRP A 26 4.43 6.90 14.82
CA TRP A 26 5.76 7.48 14.83
C TRP A 26 5.81 8.78 13.99
N LEU A 27 5.28 8.75 12.76
CA LEU A 27 5.16 9.94 11.91
C LEU A 27 4.39 11.07 12.58
N GLY A 28 3.32 10.76 13.32
CA GLY A 28 2.55 11.76 14.06
C GLY A 28 3.32 12.44 15.20
N ARG A 29 4.35 11.77 15.74
CA ARG A 29 5.24 12.29 16.79
C ARG A 29 6.49 12.95 16.24
N GLU A 30 6.87 12.65 15.00
CA GLU A 30 8.04 13.20 14.33
C GLU A 30 7.90 14.72 14.14
N LYS A 31 8.96 15.45 14.55
CA LYS A 31 9.01 16.92 14.57
C LYS A 31 10.10 17.50 13.67
N VAL A 32 11.04 16.68 13.19
CA VAL A 32 12.17 17.11 12.36
C VAL A 32 11.72 17.41 10.94
N TRP A 33 10.73 16.69 10.42
CA TRP A 33 10.27 16.86 9.04
C TRP A 33 9.27 18.00 8.89
N SER A 34 9.33 18.68 7.76
CA SER A 34 8.35 19.70 7.40
C SER A 34 6.94 19.11 7.30
N GLY A 35 5.92 19.92 7.60
CA GLY A 35 4.52 19.51 7.53
C GLY A 35 4.13 18.84 6.20
N PRO A 36 4.54 19.39 5.04
CA PRO A 36 4.29 18.76 3.73
C PRO A 36 4.98 17.41 3.56
N ALA A 37 6.26 17.29 3.94
CA ALA A 37 7.00 16.04 3.83
C ALA A 37 6.35 14.93 4.67
N ARG A 38 6.04 15.23 5.94
CA ARG A 38 5.32 14.31 6.83
C ARG A 38 3.96 13.90 6.27
N THR A 39 3.20 14.86 5.73
CA THR A 39 1.90 14.58 5.09
C THR A 39 2.05 13.61 3.91
N SER A 40 3.08 13.79 3.09
CA SER A 40 3.33 12.91 1.94
C SER A 40 3.69 11.48 2.35
N PHE A 41 4.49 11.31 3.40
CA PHE A 41 4.80 9.99 3.98
C PHE A 41 3.58 9.33 4.64
N LEU A 42 2.77 10.11 5.36
CA LEU A 42 1.53 9.62 5.96
C LEU A 42 0.58 9.09 4.88
N ARG A 43 0.38 9.87 3.81
CA ARG A 43 -0.42 9.43 2.65
C ARG A 43 0.14 8.15 2.03
N PHE A 44 1.45 8.05 1.87
CA PHE A 44 2.09 6.83 1.35
C PHE A 44 1.70 5.59 2.17
N VAL A 45 1.84 5.64 3.49
CA VAL A 45 1.49 4.49 4.36
C VAL A 45 0.00 4.19 4.35
N GLN A 46 -0.84 5.22 4.30
CA GLN A 46 -2.29 5.03 4.15
C GLN A 46 -2.65 4.35 2.83
N LYS A 47 -1.98 4.68 1.72
CA LYS A 47 -2.18 4.00 0.42
C LYS A 47 -1.66 2.58 0.43
N CYS A 48 -0.53 2.30 1.07
CA CYS A 48 -0.07 0.94 1.32
C CYS A 48 -1.14 0.15 2.09
N ARG A 49 -1.67 0.69 3.19
CA ARG A 49 -2.72 0.06 3.98
C ARG A 49 -3.98 -0.22 3.16
N GLN A 50 -4.41 0.71 2.31
CA GLN A 50 -5.56 0.52 1.44
C GLN A 50 -5.33 -0.57 0.39
N LEU A 51 -4.16 -0.59 -0.26
CA LEU A 51 -3.78 -1.67 -1.18
C LEU A 51 -3.78 -3.04 -0.49
N ALA A 52 -3.18 -3.14 0.69
CA ALA A 52 -3.14 -4.38 1.46
C ALA A 52 -4.55 -4.85 1.85
N ARG A 53 -5.44 -3.93 2.25
CA ARG A 53 -6.85 -4.27 2.53
C ARG A 53 -7.58 -4.78 1.30
N TYR A 54 -7.42 -4.12 0.15
CA TYR A 54 -8.06 -4.58 -1.08
C TYR A 54 -7.55 -5.94 -1.50
N TYR A 55 -6.25 -6.21 -1.39
CA TYR A 55 -5.68 -7.52 -1.70
C TYR A 55 -6.30 -8.64 -0.84
N GLY A 56 -6.41 -8.42 0.47
CA GLY A 56 -6.99 -9.39 1.41
C GLY A 56 -8.52 -9.44 1.44
N ASP A 57 -9.22 -8.62 0.66
CA ASP A 57 -10.68 -8.57 0.64
C ASP A 57 -11.24 -9.82 -0.06
N ALA A 58 -12.16 -10.53 0.61
CA ALA A 58 -12.83 -11.70 0.06
C ALA A 58 -13.66 -11.35 -1.19
N ASP A 59 -14.29 -10.17 -1.21
CA ASP A 59 -15.02 -9.62 -2.36
C ASP A 59 -14.11 -8.67 -3.14
N PHE A 60 -13.07 -9.23 -3.75
CA PHE A 60 -12.05 -8.47 -4.46
C PHE A 60 -12.66 -7.66 -5.62
N LYS A 61 -12.53 -6.33 -5.56
CA LYS A 61 -13.02 -5.39 -6.59
C LYS A 61 -11.86 -4.73 -7.32
N PRO A 62 -11.48 -5.21 -8.52
CA PRO A 62 -10.35 -4.66 -9.28
C PRO A 62 -10.44 -3.15 -9.51
N ASP A 63 -11.64 -2.62 -9.72
CA ASP A 63 -11.84 -1.18 -9.99
C ASP A 63 -11.50 -0.29 -8.80
N LYS A 64 -11.66 -0.77 -7.56
CA LYS A 64 -11.22 -0.04 -6.37
C LYS A 64 -9.70 0.08 -6.32
N VAL A 65 -9.00 -0.97 -6.74
CA VAL A 65 -7.54 -1.00 -6.81
C VAL A 65 -7.04 -0.07 -7.92
N LYS A 66 -7.63 -0.16 -9.13
CA LYS A 66 -7.28 0.68 -10.28
C LYS A 66 -7.37 2.17 -9.94
N LYS A 67 -8.49 2.58 -9.33
CA LYS A 67 -8.81 3.99 -9.02
C LYS A 67 -8.07 4.58 -7.81
N LEU A 68 -7.35 3.76 -7.05
CA LEU A 68 -6.82 4.16 -5.74
C LEU A 68 -5.83 5.35 -5.78
N LEU A 69 -5.11 5.48 -6.89
CA LEU A 69 -3.99 6.40 -7.07
C LEU A 69 -4.24 7.45 -8.17
N ASP A 70 -5.42 7.46 -8.80
CA ASP A 70 -5.70 8.29 -9.99
C ASP A 70 -5.55 9.80 -9.71
N ASP A 71 -5.90 10.23 -8.50
CA ASP A 71 -5.83 11.64 -8.09
C ASP A 71 -4.57 11.98 -7.27
N GLU A 72 -3.64 11.03 -7.09
CA GLU A 72 -2.48 11.23 -6.22
C GLU A 72 -1.29 11.81 -6.99
N ARG A 73 -0.87 13.02 -6.62
CA ARG A 73 0.29 13.71 -7.22
C ARG A 73 1.46 13.94 -6.26
N ASN A 74 1.17 14.00 -4.95
CA ASN A 74 2.13 14.36 -3.90
C ASN A 74 2.23 13.26 -2.83
N VAL A 75 2.41 12.02 -3.27
CA VAL A 75 2.63 10.87 -2.40
C VAL A 75 4.05 10.36 -2.57
N GLN A 76 4.72 10.12 -1.46
CA GLN A 76 6.05 9.51 -1.47
C GLN A 76 6.01 8.16 -2.18
N ALA A 77 7.06 7.87 -2.96
CA ALA A 77 7.21 6.60 -3.69
C ALA A 77 5.97 6.19 -4.53
N LEU A 78 5.28 7.14 -5.17
CA LEU A 78 4.10 6.88 -6.01
C LEU A 78 4.36 5.82 -7.12
N ASN A 79 5.55 5.82 -7.71
CA ASN A 79 5.92 4.81 -8.71
C ASN A 79 5.91 3.40 -8.13
N TRP A 80 6.42 3.22 -6.91
CA TRP A 80 6.38 1.94 -6.21
C TRP A 80 4.93 1.52 -5.87
N LEU A 81 4.09 2.47 -5.42
CA LEU A 81 2.67 2.20 -5.19
C LEU A 81 1.95 1.73 -6.46
N ASN A 82 2.23 2.35 -7.61
CA ASN A 82 1.69 1.91 -8.89
C ASN A 82 2.17 0.51 -9.28
N GLN A 83 3.45 0.19 -9.07
CA GLN A 83 3.96 -1.17 -9.31
C GLN A 83 3.24 -2.21 -8.45
N LYS A 84 3.01 -1.91 -7.16
CA LYS A 84 2.29 -2.79 -6.24
C LYS A 84 0.80 -2.92 -6.58
N LYS A 85 0.17 -1.85 -7.06
CA LYS A 85 -1.18 -1.86 -7.60
C LYS A 85 -1.30 -2.87 -8.75
N GLU A 86 -0.40 -2.82 -9.72
CA GLU A 86 -0.38 -3.75 -10.85
C GLU A 86 -0.05 -5.19 -10.45
N GLU A 87 0.79 -5.38 -9.43
CA GLU A 87 1.07 -6.70 -8.86
C GLU A 87 -0.18 -7.30 -8.18
N ILE A 88 -0.88 -6.53 -7.34
CA ILE A 88 -2.13 -6.97 -6.68
C ILE A 88 -3.19 -7.33 -7.72
N LEU A 89 -3.36 -6.51 -8.75
CA LEU A 89 -4.29 -6.80 -9.84
C LEU A 89 -3.93 -8.13 -10.51
N ARG A 90 -2.67 -8.34 -10.88
CA ARG A 90 -2.21 -9.60 -11.48
C ARG A 90 -2.46 -10.81 -10.59
N LEU A 91 -2.10 -10.72 -9.31
CA LEU A 91 -2.25 -11.81 -8.34
C LEU A 91 -3.71 -12.20 -8.09
N ARG A 92 -4.62 -11.22 -8.02
CA ARG A 92 -6.03 -11.45 -7.67
C ARG A 92 -6.95 -11.68 -8.87
N THR A 93 -6.57 -11.25 -10.08
CA THR A 93 -7.37 -11.47 -11.30
C THR A 93 -6.78 -12.53 -12.24
N GLY A 94 -5.66 -13.17 -11.89
CA GLY A 94 -5.04 -14.22 -12.71
C GLY A 94 -4.43 -13.73 -14.02
N GLY A 95 -3.97 -12.46 -14.08
CA GLY A 95 -3.34 -11.90 -15.27
C GLY A 95 -2.06 -12.66 -15.65
N PRO A 96 -1.77 -12.90 -16.94
CA PRO A 96 -0.75 -13.85 -17.37
C PRO A 96 0.65 -13.48 -16.86
N ALA A 97 1.32 -14.47 -16.28
CA ALA A 97 2.76 -14.46 -16.11
C ALA A 97 3.37 -14.38 -17.51
N GLY A 98 4.00 -13.25 -17.83
CA GLY A 98 4.87 -13.15 -19.00
C GLY A 98 5.96 -14.21 -18.85
N LYS A 99 5.95 -15.16 -19.79
CA LYS A 99 7.02 -16.13 -20.04
C LYS A 99 8.35 -15.43 -20.27
#